data_AF-A0AAW0FMP6-F1
#
_entry.id   AF-A0AAW0FMP6-F1
#
_cell.length_a   1.000
_cell.length_b   1.000
_cell.length_c   1.000
_cell.angle_alpha   90.00
_cell.angle_beta   90.00
_cell.angle_gamma   90.00
#
_symmetry.space_group_name_H-M   'P 1'
#
loop_
_entity.id
_entity.type
_entity.pdbx_description
1 polymer ?
#
loop_
_entity_poly.entity_id
_entity_poly.type
_entity_poly.pdbx_seq_one_letter_code
_entity_poly.pdbx_strand_id
1 'polypeptide(L)'
;MASLATLPSGFLNLFTSEQHAALQLLLAGQITIQRDGPQGNPYPQLRGQQSGPNTQVPSNRRGPPTRAGSLEEPSTHRRREDPAQTPDGVIDPALRAVTRPEPADDAALSSEGERDPSEATQSRRLHARVRGRGASTAVKRAHLRARRQSPSDGDEADDEADHIGPLKDLDDLNLVSLLAKSGTLSKKHKEYKNEISRDARMVMRELVGITPKDPWPRWSEGMTQRKDSSSGLPLLTPHFEGAVNHPVNANFLRRVAKKVCEQYKTEDGAPSFIRDKTIRVDYKTVYTLAQKSWSGFKKVALAQWDQEKAAKEALRSAEARREARRFEKSTRLQGAAKRYQELYDFDPTDLVAKEWLSDELSGPEHGSGETHEEWQTRVIQATSFKDEPAVREQIKFLEVVKPAWRSKKYQTMIEKLYDLWWESLSATDKFNRHFRVRTKRVYNASIPKAAPWDFMIDGDWYAANCERPDNQFLLADWMTYGNPEGYLDPDAEVNPDAEATGEGAGEGAEGDAAGEDAN
;
A
#
# COMPACT_ATOMS: atom_id res chain seq x y z
N MET A 1 -0.28 28.16 -36.51
CA MET A 1 -1.25 27.05 -36.48
C MET A 1 -0.74 25.96 -37.41
N ALA A 2 -0.18 24.89 -36.85
CA ALA A 2 0.35 23.77 -37.64
C ALA A 2 -0.78 22.81 -38.02
N SER A 3 -0.76 22.33 -39.26
CA SER A 3 -1.79 21.45 -39.84
C SER A 3 -1.87 20.09 -39.13
N LEU A 4 -3.08 19.68 -38.75
CA LEU A 4 -3.43 18.46 -38.02
C LEU A 4 -3.45 17.17 -38.90
N ALA A 5 -3.02 17.25 -40.16
CA ALA A 5 -3.25 16.21 -41.17
C ALA A 5 -2.15 15.13 -41.26
N THR A 6 -1.30 14.93 -40.25
CA THR A 6 -0.21 13.94 -40.35
C THR A 6 0.02 13.22 -39.03
N LEU A 7 -0.84 12.23 -38.76
CA LEU A 7 -0.58 11.19 -37.76
C LEU A 7 -0.33 9.86 -38.50
N PRO A 8 0.68 9.07 -38.10
CA PRO A 8 1.04 7.83 -38.78
C PRO A 8 -0.03 6.74 -38.59
N SER A 9 -0.24 5.90 -39.61
CA SER A 9 -1.33 4.92 -39.72
C SER A 9 -1.39 3.87 -38.60
N GLY A 10 -0.32 3.69 -37.82
CA GLY A 10 -0.30 2.84 -36.62
C GLY A 10 -0.95 3.45 -35.37
N PHE A 11 -1.28 4.76 -35.40
CA PHE A 11 -1.93 5.49 -34.31
C PHE A 11 -3.40 5.05 -34.08
N LEU A 12 -4.01 4.43 -35.09
CA LEU A 12 -5.46 4.18 -35.17
C LEU A 12 -5.94 2.89 -34.49
N ASN A 13 -5.04 1.98 -34.10
CA ASN A 13 -5.43 0.69 -33.52
C ASN A 13 -5.60 0.68 -32.00
N LEU A 14 -5.27 1.79 -31.30
CA LEU A 14 -5.33 1.88 -29.84
C LEU A 14 -6.55 2.66 -29.32
N PHE A 15 -7.30 3.31 -30.21
CA PHE A 15 -8.41 4.18 -29.87
C PHE A 15 -9.60 3.87 -30.77
N THR A 16 -10.80 3.85 -30.21
CA THR A 16 -12.00 3.91 -31.06
C THR A 16 -12.04 5.27 -31.77
N SER A 17 -12.70 5.36 -32.93
CA SER A 17 -12.82 6.65 -33.66
C SER A 17 -13.39 7.78 -32.77
N GLU A 18 -14.26 7.43 -31.81
CA GLU A 18 -14.81 8.34 -30.81
C GLU A 18 -13.76 8.84 -29.81
N GLN A 19 -12.85 7.98 -29.36
CA GLN A 19 -11.76 8.40 -28.46
C GLN A 19 -10.75 9.28 -29.19
N HIS A 20 -10.52 9.01 -30.47
CA HIS A 20 -9.71 9.86 -31.32
C HIS A 20 -10.36 11.24 -31.47
N ALA A 21 -11.67 11.31 -31.75
CA ALA A 21 -12.40 12.56 -31.79
C ALA A 21 -12.35 13.29 -30.43
N ALA A 22 -12.55 12.60 -29.31
CA ALA A 22 -12.48 13.21 -27.99
C ALA A 22 -11.09 13.76 -27.63
N LEU A 23 -10.02 13.04 -27.95
CA LEU A 23 -8.64 13.49 -27.77
C LEU A 23 -8.32 14.67 -28.70
N GLN A 24 -8.76 14.65 -29.96
CA GLN A 24 -8.56 15.78 -30.87
C GLN A 24 -9.34 17.01 -30.42
N LEU A 25 -10.57 16.86 -29.95
CA LEU A 25 -11.38 17.96 -29.42
C LEU A 25 -10.78 18.52 -28.12
N LEU A 26 -10.20 17.67 -27.26
CA LEU A 26 -9.48 18.11 -26.06
C LEU A 26 -8.21 18.89 -26.42
N LEU A 27 -7.38 18.35 -27.31
CA LEU A 27 -6.13 18.99 -27.77
C LEU A 27 -6.41 20.27 -28.57
N ALA A 28 -7.52 20.35 -29.28
CA ALA A 28 -7.98 21.56 -29.96
C ALA A 28 -8.63 22.59 -29.01
N GLY A 29 -8.70 22.30 -27.70
CA GLY A 29 -9.34 23.17 -26.71
C GLY A 29 -10.85 23.33 -26.89
N GLN A 30 -11.49 22.48 -27.70
CA GLN A 30 -12.93 22.50 -27.99
C GLN A 30 -13.77 21.79 -26.93
N ILE A 31 -13.14 20.97 -26.09
CA ILE A 31 -13.75 20.42 -24.88
C ILE A 31 -12.96 20.91 -23.68
N THR A 32 -13.62 21.66 -22.80
CA THR A 32 -13.07 22.04 -21.50
C THR A 32 -13.48 20.98 -20.48
N ILE A 33 -12.52 20.23 -19.95
CA ILE A 33 -12.80 19.32 -18.83
C ILE A 33 -13.10 20.21 -17.62
N GLN A 34 -14.33 20.16 -17.09
CA GLN A 34 -14.63 20.66 -15.75
C GLN A 34 -13.79 19.84 -14.76
N ARG A 35 -12.62 20.37 -14.41
CA ARG A 35 -11.87 19.91 -13.25
C ARG A 35 -12.61 20.45 -12.03
N ASP A 36 -13.17 19.58 -11.21
CA ASP A 36 -13.75 19.95 -9.92
C ASP A 36 -12.72 20.70 -9.07
N GLY A 37 -12.80 22.04 -9.07
CA GLY A 37 -12.19 22.97 -8.12
C GLY A 37 -10.65 23.02 -8.00
N PRO A 38 -10.08 24.16 -7.56
CA PRO A 38 -8.64 24.36 -7.41
C PRO A 38 -7.99 23.63 -6.21
N GLN A 39 -8.69 22.71 -5.53
CA GLN A 39 -8.19 21.98 -4.35
C GLN A 39 -8.28 20.44 -4.47
N GLY A 40 -8.27 19.91 -5.70
CA GLY A 40 -8.30 18.47 -5.94
C GLY A 40 -7.11 17.74 -5.32
N ASN A 41 -7.37 17.03 -4.22
CA ASN A 41 -6.57 15.89 -3.79
C ASN A 41 -6.35 14.97 -5.01
N PRO A 42 -5.11 14.64 -5.43
CA PRO A 42 -4.84 13.98 -6.71
C PRO A 42 -5.37 12.53 -6.82
N TYR A 43 -6.14 12.06 -5.83
CA TYR A 43 -6.72 10.73 -5.79
C TYR A 43 -8.25 10.80 -5.64
N PRO A 44 -9.02 10.09 -6.49
CA PRO A 44 -10.43 9.88 -6.24
C PRO A 44 -10.59 8.99 -5.00
N GLN A 45 -11.41 9.42 -4.03
CA GLN A 45 -11.92 8.49 -3.03
C GLN A 45 -12.78 7.45 -3.76
N LEU A 46 -12.50 6.17 -3.52
CA LEU A 46 -13.22 5.02 -4.09
C LEU A 46 -14.72 5.14 -3.79
N ARG A 47 -15.47 5.69 -4.75
CA ARG A 47 -16.93 5.77 -4.72
C ARG A 47 -17.47 4.37 -5.01
N GLY A 48 -17.78 3.62 -3.96
CA GLY A 48 -18.50 2.36 -4.07
C GLY A 48 -19.93 2.59 -4.57
N GLN A 49 -20.13 2.51 -5.89
CA GLN A 49 -21.41 2.15 -6.51
C GLN A 49 -21.30 0.68 -6.92
N GLN A 50 -21.91 -0.20 -6.13
CA GLN A 50 -22.36 -1.49 -6.64
C GLN A 50 -23.87 -1.35 -6.86
N SER A 51 -24.26 -1.22 -8.12
CA SER A 51 -25.64 -1.42 -8.58
C SER A 51 -25.90 -2.92 -8.60
N GLY A 52 -26.51 -3.45 -7.53
CA GLY A 52 -27.09 -4.79 -7.54
C GLY A 52 -28.49 -4.77 -8.16
N PRO A 53 -28.87 -5.73 -9.01
CA PRO A 53 -30.23 -5.84 -9.52
C PRO A 53 -31.17 -6.36 -8.43
N ASN A 54 -32.26 -5.63 -8.29
CA ASN A 54 -33.41 -5.84 -7.44
C ASN A 54 -34.10 -7.17 -7.79
N THR A 55 -34.10 -8.16 -6.88
CA THR A 55 -35.00 -9.32 -6.95
C THR A 55 -35.73 -9.43 -5.62
N GLN A 56 -37.00 -9.03 -5.63
CA GLN A 56 -37.93 -9.21 -4.52
C GLN A 56 -38.34 -10.68 -4.45
N VAL A 57 -38.24 -11.29 -3.27
CA VAL A 57 -38.94 -12.53 -2.91
C VAL A 57 -39.55 -12.35 -1.52
N PRO A 58 -40.81 -12.79 -1.28
CA PRO A 58 -41.62 -12.29 -0.19
C PRO A 58 -41.38 -13.01 1.14
N SER A 59 -41.69 -12.24 2.19
CA SER A 59 -41.75 -12.62 3.59
C SER A 59 -42.78 -13.73 3.85
N ASN A 60 -42.42 -14.68 4.71
CA ASN A 60 -43.43 -15.46 5.41
C ASN A 60 -43.04 -15.77 6.87
N ARG A 61 -44.09 -15.69 7.70
CA ARG A 61 -44.18 -15.71 9.15
C ARG A 61 -43.55 -16.93 9.85
N ARG A 62 -43.08 -16.74 11.09
CA ARG A 62 -43.72 -17.25 12.34
C ARG A 62 -42.89 -16.84 13.58
N GLY A 63 -43.56 -16.23 14.55
CA GLY A 63 -43.07 -16.16 15.95
C GLY A 63 -43.54 -17.38 16.76
N PRO A 64 -43.56 -17.28 18.11
CA PRO A 64 -42.49 -17.73 19.03
C PRO A 64 -42.99 -18.89 19.95
N PRO A 65 -42.26 -19.28 21.04
CA PRO A 65 -42.47 -18.58 22.31
C PRO A 65 -41.27 -18.49 23.29
N THR A 66 -41.45 -17.51 24.18
CA THR A 66 -40.95 -17.28 25.55
C THR A 66 -40.30 -18.44 26.32
N ARG A 67 -39.23 -18.12 27.07
CA ARG A 67 -38.88 -18.80 28.33
C ARG A 67 -38.34 -17.82 29.37
N ALA A 68 -38.93 -17.90 30.55
CA ALA A 68 -38.64 -17.14 31.77
C ALA A 68 -37.55 -17.81 32.64
N GLY A 69 -36.98 -17.01 33.55
CA GLY A 69 -36.04 -17.39 34.63
C GLY A 69 -35.00 -16.27 34.77
N SER A 70 -35.06 -15.30 35.70
CA SER A 70 -35.23 -15.32 37.15
C SER A 70 -34.04 -15.92 37.92
N LEU A 71 -33.57 -15.11 38.87
CA LEU A 71 -32.74 -15.37 40.06
C LEU A 71 -31.22 -15.07 39.99
N GLU A 72 -30.90 -14.04 40.78
CA GLU A 72 -29.86 -13.98 41.82
C GLU A 72 -28.44 -13.49 41.48
N GLU A 73 -28.18 -12.27 41.95
CA GLU A 73 -26.88 -11.79 42.40
C GLU A 73 -26.29 -12.70 43.49
N PRO A 74 -24.96 -12.68 43.69
CA PRO A 74 -24.54 -11.92 44.87
C PRO A 74 -23.27 -11.08 44.69
N SER A 75 -23.38 -9.92 45.31
CA SER A 75 -22.36 -9.02 45.82
C SER A 75 -21.22 -9.74 46.54
N THR A 76 -19.96 -9.41 46.21
CA THR A 76 -18.84 -9.53 47.14
C THR A 76 -17.95 -8.30 47.08
N HIS A 77 -17.95 -7.59 48.20
CA HIS A 77 -16.95 -6.62 48.65
C HIS A 77 -15.51 -7.07 48.38
N ARG A 78 -14.67 -6.15 47.89
CA ARG A 78 -13.27 -6.08 48.36
C ARG A 78 -12.77 -4.64 48.44
N ARG A 79 -12.60 -4.25 49.70
CA ARG A 79 -11.97 -3.07 50.28
C ARG A 79 -10.43 -3.22 50.18
N ARG A 80 -9.73 -2.20 49.69
CA ARG A 80 -8.30 -1.92 49.89
C ARG A 80 -8.14 -0.42 49.64
N GLU A 81 -8.18 0.41 50.68
CA GLU A 81 -7.05 0.80 51.54
C GLU A 81 -5.88 1.39 50.74
N ASP A 82 -5.90 2.73 50.64
CA ASP A 82 -4.73 3.58 50.47
C ASP A 82 -3.71 3.35 51.59
N PRO A 83 -2.43 3.68 51.36
CA PRO A 83 -1.94 4.81 52.15
C PRO A 83 -1.00 5.77 51.40
N ALA A 84 -1.25 7.05 51.69
CA ALA A 84 -0.32 8.07 52.17
C ALA A 84 1.00 8.37 51.43
N GLN A 85 1.02 9.61 50.94
CA GLN A 85 2.09 10.59 50.84
C GLN A 85 3.24 10.50 51.86
N THR A 86 4.45 10.88 51.44
CA THR A 86 5.25 12.06 51.88
C THR A 86 6.68 11.97 51.24
N PRO A 87 7.61 12.94 51.39
CA PRO A 87 7.78 14.08 50.48
C PRO A 87 9.24 14.31 50.01
N ASP A 88 9.43 15.34 49.18
CA ASP A 88 10.61 16.21 49.00
C ASP A 88 12.03 15.61 48.92
N GLY A 89 12.69 15.90 47.79
CA GLY A 89 14.13 15.70 47.60
C GLY A 89 14.67 16.59 46.49
N VAL A 90 14.83 17.88 46.80
CA VAL A 90 15.58 18.88 46.03
C VAL A 90 17.06 18.48 46.00
N ILE A 91 17.64 18.18 44.83
CA ILE A 91 19.08 18.37 44.55
C ILE A 91 19.28 18.68 43.06
N ASP A 92 19.73 19.91 42.81
CA ASP A 92 20.61 20.34 41.71
C ASP A 92 21.56 21.36 42.38
N PRO A 93 22.79 21.68 41.90
CA PRO A 93 23.34 21.37 40.59
C PRO A 93 24.86 21.08 40.51
N ALA A 94 25.29 20.86 39.27
CA ALA A 94 26.57 21.27 38.69
C ALA A 94 27.78 20.31 38.73
N LEU A 95 28.53 20.43 37.61
CA LEU A 95 29.89 19.98 37.32
C LEU A 95 30.04 18.57 36.73
N ARG A 96 30.14 18.52 35.39
CA ARG A 96 31.28 17.86 34.72
C ARG A 96 31.41 18.32 33.27
N ALA A 97 32.29 19.30 33.08
CA ALA A 97 33.02 19.46 31.83
C ALA A 97 34.04 18.31 31.74
N VAL A 98 33.97 17.51 30.68
CA VAL A 98 35.08 16.64 30.28
C VAL A 98 35.29 16.81 28.77
N THR A 99 36.49 17.25 28.50
CA THR A 99 37.20 17.40 27.24
C THR A 99 37.09 16.17 26.33
N ARG A 100 36.80 16.43 25.05
CA ARG A 100 36.89 15.47 23.94
C ARG A 100 38.26 15.61 23.29
N PRO A 101 39.11 14.57 23.24
CA PRO A 101 40.25 14.55 22.33
C PRO A 101 39.84 13.94 20.99
N GLU A 102 40.43 14.47 19.92
CA GLU A 102 40.41 13.89 18.58
C GLU A 102 41.17 12.55 18.54
N PRO A 103 40.85 11.64 17.60
CA PRO A 103 41.77 10.59 17.21
C PRO A 103 42.53 10.99 15.95
N ALA A 104 43.85 10.99 16.07
CA ALA A 104 44.79 10.94 14.96
C ALA A 104 44.81 9.54 14.34
N ASP A 105 45.12 9.51 13.05
CA ASP A 105 45.50 8.36 12.25
C ASP A 105 46.67 7.60 12.90
N ASP A 106 46.61 6.26 12.87
CA ASP A 106 47.79 5.47 12.50
C ASP A 106 47.45 4.02 12.15
N ALA A 107 48.29 3.52 11.25
CA ALA A 107 48.15 2.30 10.49
C ALA A 107 48.60 1.03 11.22
N ALA A 108 48.14 -0.09 10.67
CA ALA A 108 48.77 -1.41 10.64
C ALA A 108 49.02 -2.15 11.97
N LEU A 109 48.34 -3.30 12.12
CA LEU A 109 49.02 -4.57 12.42
C LEU A 109 48.05 -5.74 12.26
N SER A 110 48.52 -6.73 11.49
CA SER A 110 47.92 -8.04 11.28
C SER A 110 47.74 -8.81 12.57
N SER A 111 46.57 -9.43 12.77
CA SER A 111 46.44 -10.60 13.63
C SER A 111 45.41 -11.56 13.03
N GLU A 112 45.89 -12.73 12.62
CA GLU A 112 45.06 -13.90 12.33
C GLU A 112 44.29 -14.27 13.61
N GLY A 113 42.96 -14.11 13.57
CA GLY A 113 42.06 -14.48 14.65
C GLY A 113 41.27 -15.72 14.26
N GLU A 114 41.46 -16.79 15.04
CA GLU A 114 40.69 -18.04 15.03
C GLU A 114 39.19 -17.80 14.85
N ARG A 115 38.59 -18.48 13.87
CA ARG A 115 37.14 -18.50 13.68
C ARG A 115 36.50 -19.35 14.77
N ASP A 116 35.70 -18.68 15.58
CA ASP A 116 34.82 -19.24 16.61
C ASP A 116 33.80 -20.24 15.99
N PRO A 117 33.76 -21.51 16.42
CA PRO A 117 32.85 -22.53 15.88
C PRO A 117 31.37 -22.33 16.26
N SER A 118 31.02 -21.28 17.00
CA SER A 118 29.65 -21.02 17.45
C SER A 118 28.72 -20.40 16.38
N GLU A 119 29.25 -19.73 15.35
CA GLU A 119 28.45 -19.15 14.25
C GLU A 119 27.87 -20.19 13.27
N ALA A 120 28.59 -21.31 13.06
CA ALA A 120 28.11 -22.41 12.21
C ALA A 120 26.84 -23.09 12.75
N THR A 121 26.57 -22.94 14.06
CA THR A 121 25.43 -23.58 14.74
C THR A 121 24.17 -22.71 14.67
N GLN A 122 24.30 -21.37 14.60
CA GLN A 122 23.17 -20.47 14.37
C GLN A 122 22.71 -20.51 12.90
N SER A 123 23.63 -20.54 11.93
CA SER A 123 23.29 -20.74 10.52
C SER A 123 22.58 -22.08 10.28
N ARG A 124 23.03 -23.18 10.91
CA ARG A 124 22.33 -24.49 10.83
C ARG A 124 20.92 -24.49 11.42
N ARG A 125 20.63 -23.68 12.45
CA ARG A 125 19.28 -23.56 13.02
C ARG A 125 18.31 -22.77 12.12
N LEU A 126 18.81 -21.84 11.30
CA LEU A 126 17.99 -21.18 10.25
C LEU A 126 17.72 -22.13 9.07
N HIS A 127 18.68 -22.97 8.67
CA HIS A 127 18.50 -23.94 7.59
C HIS A 127 17.52 -25.09 7.92
N ALA A 128 17.38 -25.46 9.20
CA ALA A 128 16.49 -26.57 9.61
C ALA A 128 14.99 -26.22 9.59
N ARG A 129 14.60 -24.94 9.65
CA ARG A 129 13.19 -24.53 9.64
C ARG A 129 12.54 -24.45 8.26
N VAL A 130 13.32 -24.47 7.18
CA VAL A 130 12.79 -24.35 5.80
C VAL A 130 12.47 -25.71 5.17
N ARG A 131 13.04 -26.81 5.68
CA ARG A 131 12.80 -28.19 5.17
C ARG A 131 11.41 -28.77 5.46
N GLY A 132 10.48 -27.96 6.01
CA GLY A 132 9.09 -28.33 6.25
C GLY A 132 8.07 -27.78 5.24
N ARG A 133 8.50 -27.06 4.18
CA ARG A 133 7.61 -26.68 3.08
C ARG A 133 7.40 -27.87 2.13
N GLY A 134 6.64 -28.85 2.59
CA GLY A 134 6.16 -29.94 1.75
C GLY A 134 5.40 -29.37 0.54
N ALA A 135 5.95 -29.68 -0.64
CA ALA A 135 5.52 -29.28 -1.97
C ALA A 135 4.12 -29.80 -2.30
N SER A 136 3.08 -29.02 -1.98
CA SER A 136 1.83 -29.18 -2.68
C SER A 136 1.39 -27.85 -3.28
N THR A 137 1.04 -27.92 -4.56
CA THR A 137 0.34 -26.85 -5.29
C THR A 137 -0.87 -26.36 -4.49
N ALA A 138 -1.53 -27.25 -3.73
CA ALA A 138 -2.61 -26.95 -2.80
C ALA A 138 -2.21 -25.99 -1.67
N VAL A 139 -1.08 -26.21 -0.99
CA VAL A 139 -0.57 -25.31 0.07
C VAL A 139 -0.23 -23.94 -0.50
N LYS A 140 0.38 -23.88 -1.69
CA LYS A 140 0.66 -22.61 -2.38
C LYS A 140 -0.64 -21.88 -2.73
N ARG A 141 -1.63 -22.56 -3.31
CA ARG A 141 -2.96 -22.00 -3.59
C ARG A 141 -3.64 -21.51 -2.31
N ALA A 142 -3.58 -22.27 -1.22
CA ALA A 142 -4.13 -21.86 0.07
C ALA A 142 -3.44 -20.61 0.64
N HIS A 143 -2.12 -20.54 0.56
CA HIS A 143 -1.33 -19.36 0.98
C HIS A 143 -1.70 -18.11 0.18
N LEU A 144 -1.82 -18.24 -1.15
CA LEU A 144 -2.22 -17.15 -2.03
C LEU A 144 -3.65 -16.69 -1.74
N ARG A 145 -4.59 -17.63 -1.51
CA ARG A 145 -5.97 -17.30 -1.14
C ARG A 145 -6.06 -16.62 0.23
N ALA A 146 -5.29 -17.06 1.22
CA ALA A 146 -5.23 -16.42 2.53
C ALA A 146 -4.73 -14.97 2.45
N ARG A 147 -3.79 -14.67 1.53
CA ARG A 147 -3.28 -13.30 1.32
C ARG A 147 -4.15 -12.44 0.40
N ARG A 148 -5.10 -13.04 -0.32
CA ARG A 148 -6.13 -12.34 -1.10
C ARG A 148 -7.25 -11.80 -0.24
N GLN A 149 -7.56 -12.46 0.87
CA GLN A 149 -8.38 -11.86 1.91
C GLN A 149 -7.62 -10.61 2.34
N SER A 150 -8.17 -9.45 1.99
CA SER A 150 -7.52 -8.15 2.08
C SER A 150 -6.74 -8.03 3.38
N PRO A 151 -5.58 -7.33 3.39
CA PRO A 151 -5.12 -6.75 4.64
C PRO A 151 -6.34 -5.99 5.19
N SER A 152 -6.92 -6.51 6.26
CA SER A 152 -8.06 -5.92 6.94
C SER A 152 -7.58 -4.56 7.44
N ASP A 153 -7.68 -3.50 6.62
CA ASP A 153 -7.19 -2.14 6.89
C ASP A 153 -6.02 -2.14 7.88
N GLY A 154 -5.00 -2.95 7.55
CA GLY A 154 -3.99 -3.39 8.49
C GLY A 154 -2.94 -2.30 8.67
N ASP A 155 -2.78 -1.91 9.93
CA ASP A 155 -1.70 -1.11 10.49
C ASP A 155 -1.77 0.40 10.16
N GLU A 156 -2.90 1.04 10.50
CA GLU A 156 -2.73 2.19 11.40
C GLU A 156 -1.98 1.61 12.60
N ALA A 157 -0.66 1.83 12.63
CA ALA A 157 0.16 1.49 13.78
C ALA A 157 -0.67 1.80 15.01
N ASP A 158 -0.87 0.77 15.84
CA ASP A 158 -1.33 0.90 17.22
C ASP A 158 -0.29 1.79 17.91
N ASP A 159 -0.36 3.08 17.63
CA ASP A 159 0.16 4.14 18.48
C ASP A 159 -0.67 3.94 19.74
N GLU A 160 -0.09 3.21 20.70
CA GLU A 160 -0.50 3.09 22.10
C GLU A 160 -1.32 4.31 22.50
N ALA A 161 -2.62 4.21 22.27
CA ALA A 161 -3.54 5.24 22.66
C ALA A 161 -3.70 5.01 24.15
N ASP A 162 -2.86 5.71 24.93
CA ASP A 162 -2.96 5.81 26.38
C ASP A 162 -4.43 5.69 26.77
N HIS A 163 -4.76 4.55 27.39
CA HIS A 163 -6.11 4.15 27.72
C HIS A 163 -6.79 5.27 28.54
N ILE A 164 -7.58 6.11 27.86
CA ILE A 164 -8.51 7.01 28.52
C ILE A 164 -9.57 6.09 29.14
N GLY A 165 -9.59 6.04 30.48
CA GLY A 165 -10.33 5.07 31.28
C GLY A 165 -11.83 4.93 30.96
N PRO A 166 -12.45 3.84 31.44
CA PRO A 166 -13.82 3.48 31.10
C PRO A 166 -14.79 4.48 31.72
N LEU A 167 -15.45 5.26 30.87
CA LEU A 167 -16.55 6.13 31.26
C LEU A 167 -17.85 5.32 31.16
N LYS A 168 -18.29 4.79 32.30
CA LYS A 168 -19.64 4.26 32.48
C LYS A 168 -20.62 5.45 32.58
N ASP A 169 -21.86 5.25 32.14
CA ASP A 169 -23.02 6.15 32.31
C ASP A 169 -23.44 6.99 31.08
N LEU A 170 -23.61 6.35 29.92
CA LEU A 170 -24.35 6.90 28.78
C LEU A 170 -25.22 5.82 28.09
N ASP A 171 -25.82 4.93 28.88
CA ASP A 171 -26.78 3.93 28.39
C ASP A 171 -28.18 4.55 28.42
N ASP A 172 -28.74 4.89 27.24
CA ASP A 172 -30.20 4.95 26.99
C ASP A 172 -30.60 5.37 25.56
N LEU A 173 -29.63 5.71 24.69
CA LEU A 173 -29.87 5.86 23.25
C LEU A 173 -28.81 5.05 22.52
N ASN A 174 -29.21 4.18 21.59
CA ASN A 174 -28.34 3.40 20.69
C ASN A 174 -27.52 4.32 19.75
N LEU A 175 -26.71 5.20 20.31
CA LEU A 175 -25.87 6.14 19.60
C LEU A 175 -24.63 5.41 19.13
N VAL A 176 -24.38 5.45 17.82
CA VAL A 176 -23.16 4.87 17.27
C VAL A 176 -21.99 5.78 17.63
N SER A 177 -21.03 5.23 18.38
CA SER A 177 -19.78 5.92 18.67
C SER A 177 -18.94 6.06 17.40
N LEU A 178 -18.77 7.28 16.90
CA LEU A 178 -17.91 7.58 15.74
C LEU A 178 -16.42 7.31 16.03
N LEU A 179 -16.06 7.09 17.29
CA LEU A 179 -14.71 6.71 17.71
C LEU A 179 -14.41 5.23 17.51
N ALA A 180 -15.43 4.41 17.21
CA ALA A 180 -15.24 3.00 16.91
C ALA A 180 -14.29 2.77 15.72
N LYS A 181 -13.74 1.55 15.65
CA LYS A 181 -12.88 1.12 14.55
C LYS A 181 -13.64 1.28 13.23
N SER A 182 -12.95 1.76 12.19
CA SER A 182 -13.63 2.08 10.93
C SER A 182 -14.36 0.86 10.36
N GLY A 183 -13.83 -0.35 10.49
CA GLY A 183 -14.49 -1.59 10.06
C GLY A 183 -15.88 -1.85 10.66
N THR A 184 -16.17 -1.35 11.87
CA THR A 184 -17.46 -1.55 12.55
C THR A 184 -18.49 -0.46 12.23
N LEU A 185 -18.07 0.63 11.61
CA LEU A 185 -18.93 1.75 11.25
C LEU A 185 -19.65 1.50 9.92
N SER A 186 -20.92 1.92 9.85
CA SER A 186 -21.65 1.96 8.58
C SER A 186 -20.96 2.90 7.58
N LYS A 187 -21.19 2.72 6.27
CA LYS A 187 -20.65 3.61 5.22
C LYS A 187 -20.97 5.09 5.52
N LYS A 188 -22.20 5.36 5.93
CA LYS A 188 -22.68 6.72 6.29
C LYS A 188 -21.92 7.29 7.50
N HIS A 189 -21.72 6.49 8.54
CA HIS A 189 -20.97 6.92 9.73
C HIS A 189 -19.47 7.12 9.45
N LYS A 190 -18.88 6.34 8.54
CA LYS A 190 -17.52 6.57 8.03
C LYS A 190 -17.42 7.92 7.33
N GLU A 191 -18.39 8.28 6.49
CA GLU A 191 -18.45 9.57 5.82
C GLU A 191 -18.51 10.72 6.84
N TYR A 192 -19.35 10.60 7.87
CA TYR A 192 -19.45 11.60 8.96
C TYR A 192 -18.15 11.75 9.75
N LYS A 193 -17.53 10.63 10.14
CA LYS A 193 -16.23 10.63 10.83
C LYS A 193 -15.16 11.33 9.98
N ASN A 194 -15.11 11.03 8.68
CA ASN A 194 -14.17 11.64 7.74
C ASN A 194 -14.41 13.13 7.58
N GLU A 195 -15.66 13.57 7.58
CA GLU A 195 -16.03 14.98 7.49
C GLU A 195 -15.61 15.76 8.74
N ILE A 196 -15.90 15.26 9.94
CA ILE A 196 -15.46 15.88 11.20
C ILE A 196 -13.93 15.93 11.27
N SER A 197 -13.24 14.85 10.88
CA SER A 197 -11.77 14.85 10.80
C SER A 197 -11.23 15.82 9.74
N ARG A 198 -11.93 16.07 8.63
CA ARG A 198 -11.58 17.09 7.65
C ARG A 198 -11.70 18.48 8.28
N ASP A 199 -12.81 18.77 8.93
CA ASP A 199 -13.07 20.09 9.53
C ASP A 199 -12.08 20.40 10.66
N ALA A 200 -11.79 19.41 11.53
CA ALA A 200 -10.75 19.52 12.54
C ALA A 200 -9.36 19.83 11.94
N ARG A 201 -8.99 19.19 10.82
CA ARG A 201 -7.73 19.46 10.11
C ARG A 201 -7.68 20.87 9.51
N MET A 202 -8.80 21.38 8.99
CA MET A 202 -8.88 22.74 8.48
C MET A 202 -8.72 23.75 9.62
N VAL A 203 -9.46 23.57 10.72
CA VAL A 203 -9.38 24.45 11.90
C VAL A 203 -7.98 24.41 12.53
N MET A 204 -7.29 23.27 12.54
CA MET A 204 -5.90 23.20 12.97
C MET A 204 -5.00 24.15 12.18
N ARG A 205 -5.10 24.13 10.85
CA ARG A 205 -4.30 25.01 9.98
C ARG A 205 -4.67 26.47 10.15
N GLU A 206 -5.97 26.75 10.26
CA GLU A 206 -6.51 28.09 10.50
C GLU A 206 -5.97 28.69 11.81
N LEU A 207 -6.01 27.95 12.93
CA LEU A 207 -5.51 28.41 14.23
C LEU A 207 -3.99 28.66 14.23
N VAL A 208 -3.26 28.02 13.33
CA VAL A 208 -1.80 28.21 13.15
C VAL A 208 -1.50 29.31 12.13
N GLY A 209 -2.49 29.72 11.34
CA GLY A 209 -2.35 30.72 10.28
C GLY A 209 -1.49 30.21 9.12
N ILE A 210 -1.71 28.97 8.69
CA ILE A 210 -1.01 28.36 7.55
C ILE A 210 -1.99 27.80 6.52
N THR A 211 -1.63 27.86 5.25
CA THR A 211 -2.34 27.17 4.17
C THR A 211 -1.89 25.71 4.05
N PRO A 212 -2.53 24.89 3.19
CA PRO A 212 -2.06 23.53 2.92
C PRO A 212 -0.63 23.43 2.36
N LYS A 213 -0.15 24.50 1.70
CA LYS A 213 1.17 24.54 1.04
C LYS A 213 2.27 25.11 1.93
N ASP A 214 1.90 25.87 2.97
CA ASP A 214 2.88 26.50 3.84
C ASP A 214 3.56 25.48 4.75
N PRO A 215 4.85 25.67 5.08
CA PRO A 215 5.54 24.85 6.06
C PRO A 215 4.98 25.07 7.46
N TRP A 216 5.06 24.03 8.29
CA TRP A 216 4.66 24.13 9.69
C TRP A 216 5.68 24.97 10.47
N PRO A 217 5.23 25.92 11.30
CA PRO A 217 6.13 26.69 12.14
C PRO A 217 6.79 25.77 13.18
N ARG A 218 8.09 25.96 13.41
CA ARG A 218 8.81 25.27 14.49
C ARG A 218 8.53 25.98 15.81
N TRP A 219 8.10 25.22 16.80
CA TRP A 219 7.94 25.72 18.17
C TRP A 219 9.32 25.89 18.83
N SER A 220 9.49 26.96 19.60
CA SER A 220 10.64 27.14 20.48
C SER A 220 10.18 27.73 21.80
N GLU A 221 10.90 27.41 22.86
CA GLU A 221 10.66 28.02 24.17
C GLU A 221 10.92 29.53 24.11
N GLY A 222 10.05 30.33 24.72
CA GLY A 222 10.14 31.80 24.67
C GLY A 222 9.77 32.43 23.31
N MET A 223 9.22 31.67 22.35
CA MET A 223 8.77 32.25 21.07
C MET A 223 7.71 33.33 21.29
N THR A 224 7.93 34.53 20.74
CA THR A 224 6.92 35.58 20.73
C THR A 224 5.65 35.09 20.04
N GLN A 225 4.50 35.37 20.65
CA GLN A 225 3.21 34.98 20.10
C GLN A 225 3.04 35.51 18.67
N ARG A 226 2.92 34.59 17.71
CA ARG A 226 2.64 34.94 16.31
C ARG A 226 1.27 35.62 16.24
N LYS A 227 1.15 36.64 15.40
CA LYS A 227 -0.12 37.32 15.13
C LYS A 227 -0.43 37.20 13.66
N ASP A 228 -1.70 36.98 13.35
CA ASP A 228 -2.18 37.07 11.98
C ASP A 228 -2.09 38.53 11.52
N SER A 229 -1.48 38.75 10.36
CA SER A 229 -1.30 40.09 9.78
C SER A 229 -2.62 40.77 9.46
N SER A 230 -3.69 40.00 9.19
CA SER A 230 -4.98 40.54 8.80
C SER A 230 -5.89 40.84 10.00
N SER A 231 -6.07 39.87 10.90
CA SER A 231 -6.97 40.00 12.05
C SER A 231 -6.30 40.53 13.33
N GLY A 232 -4.96 40.52 13.39
CA GLY A 232 -4.19 40.80 14.60
C GLY A 232 -4.36 39.74 15.70
N LEU A 233 -5.13 38.68 15.44
CA LEU A 233 -5.42 37.64 16.42
C LEU A 233 -4.18 36.79 16.70
N PRO A 234 -4.01 36.33 17.95
CA PRO A 234 -2.91 35.46 18.30
C PRO A 234 -3.03 34.09 17.61
N LEU A 235 -2.02 33.76 16.81
CA LEU A 235 -1.84 32.45 16.19
C LEU A 235 -1.17 31.49 17.18
N LEU A 236 -1.51 30.21 17.05
CA LEU A 236 -0.94 29.15 17.87
C LEU A 236 0.22 28.47 17.14
N THR A 237 1.25 28.07 17.89
CA THR A 237 2.37 27.30 17.36
C THR A 237 2.38 25.94 18.07
N PRO A 238 2.02 24.85 17.37
CA PRO A 238 2.01 23.53 17.98
C PRO A 238 3.43 22.99 18.22
N HIS A 239 3.64 22.26 19.32
CA HIS A 239 4.92 21.68 19.67
C HIS A 239 5.04 20.25 19.12
N PHE A 240 5.44 20.12 17.85
CA PHE A 240 5.50 18.80 17.17
C PHE A 240 6.58 17.86 17.69
N GLU A 241 7.65 18.36 18.33
CA GLU A 241 8.65 17.50 18.98
C GLU A 241 8.04 16.81 20.22
N GLY A 242 7.22 17.52 20.99
CA GLY A 242 6.47 17.00 22.13
C GLY A 242 5.37 15.98 21.78
N ALA A 243 4.92 15.25 22.80
CA ALA A 243 3.81 14.31 22.70
C ALA A 243 2.45 15.03 22.56
N VAL A 244 1.40 14.28 22.18
CA VAL A 244 0.04 14.83 21.99
C VAL A 244 -0.54 15.42 23.30
N ASN A 245 -0.14 14.86 24.44
CA ASN A 245 -0.52 15.29 25.78
C ASN A 245 0.31 16.47 26.33
N HIS A 246 1.33 16.93 25.59
CA HIS A 246 2.11 18.11 25.98
C HIS A 246 1.18 19.32 26.22
N PRO A 247 1.36 20.13 27.27
CA PRO A 247 0.38 21.17 27.64
C PRO A 247 0.01 22.13 26.50
N VAL A 248 1.00 22.54 25.69
CA VAL A 248 0.79 23.39 24.51
C VAL A 248 -0.10 22.69 23.47
N ASN A 249 0.17 21.40 23.19
CA ASN A 249 -0.57 20.62 22.20
C ASN A 249 -1.98 20.29 22.70
N ALA A 250 -2.12 19.92 23.98
CA ALA A 250 -3.42 19.69 24.59
C ALA A 250 -4.29 20.95 24.55
N ASN A 251 -3.72 22.13 24.85
CA ASN A 251 -4.44 23.40 24.73
C ASN A 251 -4.85 23.69 23.27
N PHE A 252 -3.93 23.50 22.33
CA PHE A 252 -4.18 23.66 20.90
C PHE A 252 -5.35 22.78 20.43
N LEU A 253 -5.30 21.48 20.71
CA LEU A 253 -6.34 20.53 20.31
C LEU A 253 -7.69 20.81 20.99
N ARG A 254 -7.69 21.30 22.23
CA ARG A 254 -8.92 21.74 22.92
C ARG A 254 -9.56 22.93 22.20
N ARG A 255 -8.76 23.88 21.72
CA ARG A 255 -9.25 25.03 20.93
C ARG A 255 -9.77 24.59 19.56
N VAL A 256 -9.11 23.63 18.91
CA VAL A 256 -9.61 23.02 17.66
C VAL A 256 -10.99 22.43 17.88
N ALA A 257 -11.14 21.56 18.88
CA ALA A 257 -12.42 20.92 19.18
C ALA A 257 -13.52 21.93 19.52
N LYS A 258 -13.18 22.96 20.30
CA LYS A 258 -14.11 24.04 20.66
C LYS A 258 -14.61 24.77 19.43
N LYS A 259 -13.71 25.20 18.55
CA LYS A 259 -14.04 25.97 17.35
C LYS A 259 -14.86 25.15 16.34
N VAL A 260 -14.55 23.87 16.13
CA VAL A 260 -15.36 22.98 15.29
C VAL A 260 -16.76 22.79 15.89
N CYS A 261 -16.88 22.59 17.20
CA CYS A 261 -18.18 22.47 17.85
C CYS A 261 -18.99 23.79 17.77
N GLU A 262 -18.34 24.94 17.84
CA GLU A 262 -18.98 26.25 17.64
C GLU A 262 -19.48 26.41 16.21
N GLN A 263 -18.70 25.99 15.20
CA GLN A 263 -19.14 25.98 13.80
C GLN A 263 -20.40 25.12 13.59
N TYR A 264 -20.51 23.99 14.29
CA TYR A 264 -21.67 23.11 14.20
C TYR A 264 -22.90 23.61 14.96
N LYS A 265 -22.75 24.59 15.86
CA LYS A 265 -23.88 25.21 16.56
C LYS A 265 -24.58 26.28 15.73
N THR A 266 -23.89 26.87 14.75
CA THR A 266 -24.46 27.92 13.90
C THR A 266 -25.37 27.30 12.84
N GLU A 267 -26.67 27.64 12.86
CA GLU A 267 -27.69 27.02 12.00
C GLU A 267 -27.40 27.18 10.50
N ASP A 268 -26.81 28.32 10.10
CA ASP A 268 -26.55 28.68 8.70
C ASP A 268 -25.35 27.95 8.06
N GLY A 269 -24.64 27.11 8.80
CA GLY A 269 -23.45 26.39 8.30
C GLY A 269 -23.27 24.97 8.80
N ALA A 270 -24.19 24.46 9.62
CA ALA A 270 -24.06 23.12 10.19
C ALA A 270 -24.15 22.04 9.09
N PRO A 271 -23.19 21.10 9.02
CA PRO A 271 -23.27 19.98 8.09
C PRO A 271 -24.54 19.16 8.27
N SER A 272 -25.05 18.59 7.18
CA SER A 272 -26.31 17.82 7.19
C SER A 272 -26.31 16.65 8.19
N PHE A 273 -25.15 16.07 8.48
CA PHE A 273 -25.00 14.97 9.43
C PHE A 273 -25.26 15.35 10.89
N ILE A 274 -25.15 16.64 11.26
CA ILE A 274 -25.46 17.10 12.61
C ILE A 274 -26.94 16.92 12.94
N ARG A 275 -27.80 16.86 11.90
CA ARG A 275 -29.25 16.61 12.05
C ARG A 275 -29.59 15.11 12.15
N ASP A 276 -28.61 14.23 11.96
CA ASP A 276 -28.84 12.78 12.02
C ASP A 276 -28.92 12.30 13.48
N LYS A 277 -30.10 11.81 13.88
CA LYS A 277 -30.38 11.33 15.24
C LYS A 277 -29.59 10.07 15.63
N THR A 278 -28.96 9.38 14.67
CA THR A 278 -28.20 8.15 14.91
C THR A 278 -26.81 8.41 15.50
N ILE A 279 -26.33 9.66 15.46
CA ILE A 279 -25.02 10.06 15.95
C ILE A 279 -25.12 11.26 16.88
N ARG A 280 -24.23 11.30 17.86
CA ARG A 280 -24.03 12.46 18.71
C ARG A 280 -22.60 12.94 18.53
N VAL A 281 -22.44 14.11 17.94
CA VAL A 281 -21.12 14.76 17.82
C VAL A 281 -20.91 15.61 19.06
N ASP A 282 -20.16 15.06 20.00
CA ASP A 282 -19.78 15.76 21.22
C ASP A 282 -18.36 16.34 21.11
N TYR A 283 -18.04 17.25 22.04
CA TYR A 283 -16.71 17.84 22.15
C TYR A 283 -15.62 16.77 22.24
N LYS A 284 -15.88 15.69 22.98
CA LYS A 284 -14.95 14.57 23.17
C LYS A 284 -14.64 13.87 21.85
N THR A 285 -15.65 13.57 21.03
CA THR A 285 -15.47 12.95 19.71
C THR A 285 -14.60 13.82 18.82
N VAL A 286 -14.89 15.12 18.73
CA VAL A 286 -14.10 16.04 17.92
C VAL A 286 -12.67 16.15 18.45
N TYR A 287 -12.47 16.25 19.76
CA TYR A 287 -11.15 16.30 20.39
C TYR A 287 -10.32 15.03 20.09
N THR A 288 -10.92 13.84 20.22
CA THR A 288 -10.22 12.58 19.92
C THR A 288 -9.92 12.45 18.42
N LEU A 289 -10.82 12.87 17.53
CA LEU A 289 -10.53 12.90 16.09
C LEU A 289 -9.44 13.92 15.73
N ALA A 290 -9.37 15.04 16.46
CA ALA A 290 -8.30 16.01 16.35
C ALA A 290 -6.96 15.39 16.81
N GLN A 291 -6.93 14.67 17.94
CA GLN A 291 -5.74 13.92 18.39
C GLN A 291 -5.25 12.92 17.34
N LYS A 292 -6.14 12.16 16.69
CA LYS A 292 -5.74 11.26 15.60
C LYS A 292 -5.14 12.00 14.40
N SER A 293 -5.73 13.15 14.07
CA SER A 293 -5.22 14.01 12.97
C SER A 293 -3.86 14.62 13.28
N TRP A 294 -3.59 14.91 14.56
CA TRP A 294 -2.33 15.45 15.04
C TRP A 294 -1.13 14.57 14.70
N SER A 295 -1.24 13.24 14.87
CA SER A 295 -0.15 12.31 14.53
C SER A 295 0.28 12.41 13.07
N GLY A 296 -0.68 12.60 12.16
CA GLY A 296 -0.39 12.85 10.74
C GLY A 296 0.38 14.15 10.52
N PHE A 297 -0.05 15.25 11.16
CA PHE A 297 0.64 16.53 11.05
C PHE A 297 2.02 16.54 11.71
N LYS A 298 2.19 15.85 12.85
CA LYS A 298 3.49 15.67 13.50
C LYS A 298 4.48 14.99 12.56
N LYS A 299 4.09 13.91 11.89
CA LYS A 299 4.94 13.22 10.90
C LYS A 299 5.36 14.17 9.76
N VAL A 300 4.41 14.93 9.21
CA VAL A 300 4.68 15.89 8.13
C VAL A 300 5.59 17.03 8.59
N ALA A 301 5.33 17.64 9.76
CA ALA A 301 6.12 18.73 10.29
C ALA A 301 7.56 18.29 10.60
N LEU A 302 7.74 17.12 11.23
CA LEU A 302 9.08 16.59 11.51
C LEU A 302 9.85 16.27 10.22
N ALA A 303 9.18 15.75 9.19
CA ALA A 303 9.80 15.53 7.88
C ALA A 303 10.21 16.85 7.20
N GLN A 304 9.54 17.97 7.47
CA GLN A 304 9.98 19.28 6.93
C GLN A 304 11.28 19.76 7.56
N TRP A 305 11.59 19.34 8.79
CA TRP A 305 12.77 19.79 9.53
C TRP A 305 13.95 18.83 9.43
N ASP A 306 13.69 17.58 9.03
CA ASP A 306 14.66 16.49 9.00
C ASP A 306 14.65 15.84 7.60
N GLN A 307 15.67 16.15 6.80
CA GLN A 307 15.79 15.68 5.41
C GLN A 307 15.88 14.15 5.31
N GLU A 308 16.48 13.48 6.30
CA GLU A 308 16.60 12.03 6.31
C GLU A 308 15.23 11.38 6.51
N LYS A 309 14.43 11.91 7.44
CA LYS A 309 13.03 11.48 7.63
C LYS A 309 12.18 11.78 6.41
N ALA A 310 12.37 12.93 5.77
CA ALA A 310 11.68 13.26 4.52
C ALA A 310 11.96 12.24 3.42
N ALA A 311 13.23 11.85 3.23
CA ALA A 311 13.63 10.85 2.26
C ALA A 311 13.03 9.47 2.57
N LYS A 312 13.10 9.03 3.84
CA LYS A 312 12.51 7.76 4.30
C LYS A 312 10.99 7.71 4.09
N GLU A 313 10.28 8.78 4.43
CA GLU A 313 8.82 8.85 4.24
C GLU A 313 8.44 8.94 2.76
N ALA A 314 9.23 9.65 1.95
CA ALA A 314 9.04 9.68 0.50
C ALA A 314 9.19 8.27 -0.13
N LEU A 315 10.19 7.50 0.31
CA LEU A 315 10.39 6.12 -0.10
C LEU A 315 9.21 5.23 0.33
N ARG A 316 8.84 5.26 1.61
CA ARG A 316 7.68 4.49 2.14
C ARG A 316 6.39 4.85 1.40
N SER A 317 6.14 6.13 1.17
CA SER A 317 4.97 6.61 0.42
C SER A 317 4.98 6.11 -1.03
N ALA A 318 6.15 6.09 -1.69
CA ALA A 318 6.31 5.53 -3.02
C ALA A 318 6.02 4.02 -3.05
N GLU A 319 6.57 3.26 -2.10
CA GLU A 319 6.33 1.82 -1.96
C GLU A 319 4.85 1.51 -1.69
N ALA A 320 4.21 2.24 -0.77
CA ALA A 320 2.80 2.10 -0.48
C ALA A 320 1.92 2.36 -1.72
N ARG A 321 2.27 3.39 -2.52
CA ARG A 321 1.59 3.65 -3.81
C ARG A 321 1.79 2.52 -4.81
N ARG A 322 3.00 1.97 -4.93
CA ARG A 322 3.27 0.82 -5.83
C ARG A 322 2.44 -0.39 -5.40
N GLU A 323 2.41 -0.70 -4.11
CA GLU A 323 1.62 -1.80 -3.55
C GLU A 323 0.12 -1.63 -3.81
N ALA A 324 -0.43 -0.44 -3.54
CA ALA A 324 -1.84 -0.14 -3.82
C ALA A 324 -2.17 -0.31 -5.31
N ARG A 325 -1.31 0.18 -6.21
CA ARG A 325 -1.50 0.01 -7.67
C ARG A 325 -1.42 -1.46 -8.08
N ARG A 326 -0.50 -2.26 -7.52
CA ARG A 326 -0.44 -3.71 -7.77
C ARG A 326 -1.72 -4.43 -7.33
N PHE A 327 -2.24 -4.06 -6.17
CA PHE A 327 -3.51 -4.60 -5.68
C PHE A 327 -4.69 -4.25 -6.60
N GLU A 328 -4.83 -2.97 -6.97
CA GLU A 328 -5.85 -2.53 -7.92
C GLU A 328 -5.74 -3.24 -9.27
N LYS A 329 -4.50 -3.39 -9.78
CA LYS A 329 -4.22 -4.12 -11.02
C LYS A 329 -4.63 -5.57 -10.91
N SER A 330 -4.29 -6.25 -9.81
CA SER A 330 -4.72 -7.63 -9.55
C SER A 330 -6.23 -7.77 -9.60
N THR A 331 -6.96 -6.84 -8.95
CA THR A 331 -8.43 -6.84 -8.93
C THR A 331 -9.01 -6.67 -10.33
N ARG A 332 -8.44 -5.76 -11.13
CA ARG A 332 -8.87 -5.52 -12.53
C ARG A 332 -8.67 -6.75 -13.40
N LEU A 333 -7.47 -7.36 -13.34
CA LEU A 333 -7.13 -8.53 -14.13
C LEU A 333 -7.96 -9.76 -13.72
N GLN A 334 -8.25 -9.92 -12.43
CA GLN A 334 -9.18 -10.96 -11.96
C GLN A 334 -10.59 -10.75 -12.51
N GLY A 335 -11.05 -9.50 -12.65
CA GLY A 335 -12.32 -9.18 -13.31
C GLY A 335 -12.39 -9.63 -14.78
N ALA A 336 -11.25 -9.76 -15.46
CA ALA A 336 -11.17 -10.24 -16.83
C ALA A 336 -10.90 -11.76 -16.96
N ALA A 337 -10.66 -12.46 -15.84
CA ALA A 337 -10.27 -13.87 -15.83
C ALA A 337 -11.31 -14.77 -16.50
N LYS A 338 -12.61 -14.52 -16.27
CA LYS A 338 -13.69 -15.30 -16.89
C LYS A 338 -13.67 -15.22 -18.42
N ARG A 339 -13.52 -14.01 -18.97
CA ARG A 339 -13.46 -13.81 -20.43
C ARG A 339 -12.19 -14.42 -21.03
N TYR A 340 -11.09 -14.40 -20.27
CA TYR A 340 -9.87 -15.08 -20.67
C TYR A 340 -10.09 -16.60 -20.73
N GLN A 341 -10.75 -17.18 -19.73
CA GLN A 341 -11.10 -18.60 -19.70
C GLN A 341 -11.98 -19.00 -20.88
N GLU A 342 -12.98 -18.20 -21.23
CA GLU A 342 -13.84 -18.45 -22.39
C GLU A 342 -13.07 -18.46 -23.73
N LEU A 343 -12.00 -17.65 -23.84
CA LEU A 343 -11.21 -17.52 -25.07
C LEU A 343 -10.06 -18.52 -25.19
N TYR A 344 -9.47 -18.92 -24.07
CA TYR A 344 -8.25 -19.73 -24.02
C TYR A 344 -8.43 -21.05 -23.28
N ASP A 345 -9.65 -21.40 -22.90
CA ASP A 345 -10.05 -22.60 -22.14
C ASP A 345 -9.24 -22.82 -20.85
N PHE A 346 -8.89 -21.70 -20.19
CA PHE A 346 -7.99 -21.73 -19.04
C PHE A 346 -8.30 -20.62 -18.04
N ASP A 347 -8.45 -20.94 -16.75
CA ASP A 347 -8.70 -19.96 -15.69
C ASP A 347 -7.39 -19.36 -15.13
N PRO A 348 -7.07 -18.09 -15.41
CA PRO A 348 -5.86 -17.46 -14.90
C PRO A 348 -6.03 -16.92 -13.48
N THR A 349 -7.17 -17.15 -12.81
CA THR A 349 -7.48 -16.55 -11.50
C THR A 349 -6.38 -16.81 -10.48
N ASP A 350 -5.85 -18.04 -10.40
CA ASP A 350 -4.78 -18.39 -9.45
C ASP A 350 -3.40 -17.85 -9.85
N LEU A 351 -3.24 -17.40 -11.11
CA LEU A 351 -2.02 -16.79 -11.64
C LEU A 351 -1.97 -15.28 -11.45
N VAL A 352 -3.10 -14.64 -11.17
CA VAL A 352 -3.18 -13.18 -10.94
C VAL A 352 -3.08 -12.88 -9.45
N ALA A 353 -1.85 -12.73 -8.96
CA ALA A 353 -1.57 -12.27 -7.60
C ALA A 353 -0.75 -10.98 -7.62
N LYS A 354 -1.10 -10.01 -6.76
CA LYS A 354 -0.46 -8.68 -6.71
C LYS A 354 1.08 -8.71 -6.67
N GLU A 355 1.66 -9.68 -5.97
CA GLU A 355 3.11 -9.83 -5.77
C GLU A 355 3.85 -10.22 -7.06
N TRP A 356 3.13 -10.82 -8.00
CA TRP A 356 3.67 -11.26 -9.27
C TRP A 356 3.40 -10.28 -10.40
N LEU A 357 2.75 -9.14 -10.13
CA LEU A 357 2.40 -8.13 -11.13
C LEU A 357 3.46 -7.03 -11.24
N SER A 358 3.46 -6.35 -12.40
CA SER A 358 4.36 -5.24 -12.67
C SER A 358 4.00 -4.02 -11.83
N ASP A 359 5.03 -3.30 -11.40
CA ASP A 359 4.87 -1.98 -10.80
C ASP A 359 4.40 -0.96 -11.86
N GLU A 360 3.61 0.01 -11.42
CA GLU A 360 3.14 1.13 -12.23
C GLU A 360 3.68 2.42 -11.59
N LEU A 361 4.67 3.05 -12.22
CA LEU A 361 5.35 4.24 -11.72
C LEU A 361 4.73 5.51 -12.31
N SER A 362 4.63 6.56 -11.51
CA SER A 362 4.11 7.88 -11.94
C SER A 362 5.19 8.95 -11.87
N GLY A 363 6.46 8.56 -11.95
CA GLY A 363 7.61 9.42 -11.75
C GLY A 363 8.91 8.63 -11.78
N PRO A 364 10.06 9.32 -11.72
CA PRO A 364 11.36 8.70 -11.70
C PRO A 364 11.53 7.78 -10.49
N GLU A 365 12.49 6.88 -10.59
CA GLU A 365 12.80 6.01 -9.47
C GLU A 365 13.56 6.79 -8.39
N HIS A 366 13.33 6.44 -7.13
CA HIS A 366 14.13 7.02 -6.06
C HIS A 366 15.60 6.62 -6.22
N GLY A 367 16.50 7.62 -6.25
CA GLY A 367 17.93 7.39 -6.42
C GLY A 367 18.39 7.24 -7.87
N SER A 368 17.51 7.31 -8.88
CA SER A 368 17.96 7.24 -10.29
C SER A 368 18.67 8.49 -10.79
N GLY A 369 18.66 9.59 -10.04
CA GLY A 369 19.15 10.90 -10.49
C GLY A 369 18.26 11.59 -11.53
N GLU A 370 17.45 10.82 -12.26
CA GLU A 370 16.43 11.29 -13.22
C GLU A 370 15.41 12.24 -12.57
N THR A 371 15.26 13.42 -13.15
CA THR A 371 14.22 14.40 -12.79
C THR A 371 12.84 13.95 -13.30
N HIS A 372 11.78 14.55 -12.77
CA HIS A 372 10.42 14.23 -13.23
C HIS A 372 10.20 14.59 -14.71
N GLU A 373 10.81 15.68 -15.20
CA GLU A 373 10.69 16.10 -16.59
C GLU A 373 11.42 15.17 -17.55
N GLU A 374 12.63 14.72 -17.17
CA GLU A 374 13.38 13.72 -17.94
C GLU A 374 12.62 12.39 -18.01
N TRP A 375 12.10 11.93 -16.86
CA TRP A 375 11.24 10.75 -16.78
C TRP A 375 10.04 10.88 -17.71
N GLN A 376 9.32 12.00 -17.65
CA GLN A 376 8.13 12.23 -18.46
C GLN A 376 8.46 12.29 -19.95
N THR A 377 9.55 12.96 -20.33
CA THR A 377 10.07 13.02 -21.70
C THR A 377 10.35 11.61 -22.23
N ARG A 378 11.09 10.81 -21.47
CA ARG A 378 11.43 9.42 -21.83
C ARG A 378 10.18 8.54 -21.97
N VAL A 379 9.22 8.69 -21.05
CA VAL A 379 7.96 7.93 -21.11
C VAL A 379 7.15 8.33 -22.33
N ILE A 380 7.06 9.62 -22.67
CA ILE A 380 6.36 10.09 -23.88
C ILE A 380 7.07 9.58 -25.14
N GLN A 381 8.40 9.60 -25.19
CA GLN A 381 9.18 9.07 -26.31
C GLN A 381 8.96 7.56 -26.55
N ALA A 382 8.56 6.80 -25.52
CA ALA A 382 8.17 5.40 -25.65
C ALA A 382 6.74 5.20 -26.19
N THR A 383 6.03 6.29 -26.47
CA THR A 383 4.68 6.30 -27.06
C THR A 383 4.68 6.90 -28.46
N SER A 384 3.51 6.93 -29.10
CA SER A 384 3.29 7.65 -30.35
C SER A 384 2.93 9.13 -30.17
N PHE A 385 2.88 9.64 -28.93
CA PHE A 385 2.59 11.05 -28.69
C PHE A 385 3.81 11.91 -29.00
N LYS A 386 3.56 13.12 -29.51
CA LYS A 386 4.59 14.15 -29.59
C LYS A 386 4.83 14.73 -28.21
N ASP A 387 6.09 15.02 -27.93
CA ASP A 387 6.50 15.60 -26.67
C ASP A 387 6.22 17.11 -26.63
N GLU A 388 4.96 17.45 -26.36
CA GLU A 388 4.46 18.81 -26.31
C GLU A 388 3.98 19.17 -24.88
N PRO A 389 4.09 20.44 -24.44
CA PRO A 389 3.66 20.86 -23.10
C PRO A 389 2.20 20.50 -22.79
N ALA A 390 1.30 20.63 -23.76
CA ALA A 390 -0.11 20.28 -23.59
C ALA A 390 -0.30 18.79 -23.25
N VAL A 391 0.48 17.90 -23.88
CA VAL A 391 0.46 16.46 -23.58
C VAL A 391 0.97 16.22 -22.15
N ARG A 392 2.07 16.87 -21.76
CA ARG A 392 2.66 16.74 -20.43
C ARG A 392 1.71 17.18 -19.30
N GLU A 393 0.89 18.20 -19.53
CA GLU A 393 -0.03 18.76 -18.52
C GLU A 393 -1.40 18.07 -18.48
N GLN A 394 -1.89 17.60 -19.62
CA GLN A 394 -3.23 17.02 -19.74
C GLN A 394 -3.23 15.51 -19.53
N ILE A 395 -2.18 14.82 -19.98
CA ILE A 395 -2.12 13.35 -19.97
C ILE A 395 -1.30 12.87 -18.79
N LYS A 396 -1.92 12.04 -17.95
CA LYS A 396 -1.22 11.36 -16.85
C LYS A 396 -0.73 10.00 -17.30
N PHE A 397 0.59 9.82 -17.27
CA PHE A 397 1.23 8.56 -17.64
C PHE A 397 1.54 7.70 -16.40
N LEU A 398 1.47 6.38 -16.60
CA LEU A 398 2.01 5.37 -15.70
C LEU A 398 2.98 4.49 -16.47
N GLU A 399 4.26 4.55 -16.11
CA GLU A 399 5.27 3.64 -16.64
C GLU A 399 5.07 2.25 -16.03
N VAL A 400 4.84 1.25 -16.88
CA VAL A 400 4.70 -0.15 -16.47
C VAL A 400 6.06 -0.80 -16.54
N VAL A 401 6.59 -1.17 -15.38
CA VAL A 401 7.93 -1.73 -15.24
C VAL A 401 7.85 -3.25 -15.10
N LYS A 402 8.54 -3.97 -15.99
CA LYS A 402 8.58 -5.45 -15.97
C LYS A 402 9.61 -5.92 -14.93
N PRO A 403 9.25 -6.84 -14.02
CA PRO A 403 10.24 -7.54 -13.21
C PRO A 403 11.19 -8.37 -14.06
N ALA A 404 12.50 -8.31 -13.77
CA ALA A 404 13.53 -9.06 -14.48
C ALA A 404 13.29 -10.57 -14.46
N TRP A 405 12.88 -11.10 -13.31
CA TRP A 405 12.64 -12.53 -13.10
C TRP A 405 11.47 -13.11 -13.88
N ARG A 406 10.64 -12.28 -14.53
CA ARG A 406 9.39 -12.73 -15.13
C ARG A 406 9.61 -13.26 -16.55
N SER A 407 9.15 -14.48 -16.81
CA SER A 407 9.14 -15.08 -18.13
C SER A 407 8.32 -14.28 -19.15
N LYS A 408 8.69 -14.42 -20.43
CA LYS A 408 7.93 -13.81 -21.55
C LYS A 408 6.51 -14.39 -21.66
N LYS A 409 6.35 -15.70 -21.44
CA LYS A 409 5.06 -16.42 -21.50
C LYS A 409 4.04 -15.84 -20.52
N TYR A 410 4.41 -15.71 -19.25
CA TYR A 410 3.52 -15.13 -18.24
C TYR A 410 3.29 -13.63 -18.48
N GLN A 411 4.28 -12.89 -18.98
CA GLN A 411 4.09 -11.50 -19.38
C GLN A 411 3.00 -11.35 -20.45
N THR A 412 3.03 -12.16 -21.50
CA THR A 412 2.01 -12.14 -22.56
C THR A 412 0.62 -12.48 -22.03
N MET A 413 0.50 -13.40 -21.09
CA MET A 413 -0.78 -13.71 -20.43
C MET A 413 -1.35 -12.48 -19.68
N ILE A 414 -0.52 -11.80 -18.89
CA ILE A 414 -0.91 -10.59 -18.16
C ILE A 414 -1.31 -9.45 -19.10
N GLU A 415 -0.63 -9.31 -20.24
CA GLU A 415 -0.98 -8.33 -21.27
C GLU A 415 -2.34 -8.62 -21.88
N LYS A 416 -2.60 -9.86 -22.30
CA LYS A 416 -3.91 -10.28 -22.81
C LYS A 416 -5.04 -10.05 -21.81
N LEU A 417 -4.83 -10.39 -20.54
CA LEU A 417 -5.82 -10.10 -19.48
C LEU A 417 -6.08 -8.60 -19.32
N TYR A 418 -5.04 -7.79 -19.40
CA TYR A 418 -5.17 -6.35 -19.33
C TYR A 418 -5.97 -5.81 -20.52
N ASP A 419 -5.72 -6.32 -21.73
CA ASP A 419 -6.43 -5.90 -22.95
C ASP A 419 -7.92 -6.27 -22.85
N LEU A 420 -8.25 -7.49 -22.40
CA LEU A 420 -9.64 -7.90 -22.16
C LEU A 420 -10.34 -7.03 -21.11
N TRP A 421 -9.65 -6.70 -20.02
CA TRP A 421 -10.17 -5.76 -19.02
C TRP A 421 -10.37 -4.37 -19.63
N TRP A 422 -9.40 -3.88 -20.39
CA TRP A 422 -9.47 -2.56 -21.01
C TRP A 422 -10.63 -2.46 -21.98
N GLU A 423 -10.83 -3.46 -22.84
CA GLU A 423 -11.96 -3.56 -23.77
C GLU A 423 -13.31 -3.48 -23.06
N SER A 424 -13.44 -4.07 -21.87
CA SER A 424 -14.68 -4.06 -21.09
C SER A 424 -15.09 -2.69 -20.53
N LEU A 425 -14.17 -1.71 -20.55
CA LEU A 425 -14.43 -0.37 -20.02
C LEU A 425 -15.21 0.49 -21.03
N SER A 426 -16.09 1.33 -20.50
CA SER A 426 -16.75 2.40 -21.26
C SER A 426 -15.74 3.42 -21.79
N ALA A 427 -16.11 4.18 -22.83
CA ALA A 427 -15.26 5.25 -23.35
C ALA A 427 -14.92 6.29 -22.27
N THR A 428 -15.89 6.64 -21.42
CA THR A 428 -15.71 7.55 -20.29
C THR A 428 -14.72 7.00 -19.26
N ASP A 429 -14.82 5.72 -18.92
CA ASP A 429 -13.89 5.09 -17.97
C ASP A 429 -12.47 4.99 -18.53
N LYS A 430 -12.33 4.74 -19.84
CA LYS A 430 -11.02 4.75 -20.51
C LYS A 430 -10.39 6.14 -20.47
N PHE A 431 -11.18 7.18 -20.74
CA PHE A 431 -10.72 8.58 -20.71
C PHE A 431 -10.26 9.04 -19.32
N ASN A 432 -10.95 8.62 -18.27
CA ASN A 432 -10.63 9.01 -16.89
C ASN A 432 -9.43 8.25 -16.30
N ARG A 433 -8.80 7.35 -17.05
CA ARG A 433 -7.70 6.52 -16.58
C ARG A 433 -6.34 7.02 -17.07
N HIS A 434 -5.32 6.68 -16.29
CA HIS A 434 -3.94 6.97 -16.64
C HIS A 434 -3.49 6.12 -17.82
N PHE A 435 -2.73 6.72 -18.73
CA PHE A 435 -2.14 6.04 -19.87
C PHE A 435 -0.97 5.17 -19.40
N ARG A 436 -1.05 3.87 -19.65
CA ARG A 436 0.01 2.93 -19.27
C ARG A 436 1.00 2.80 -20.40
N VAL A 437 2.25 3.10 -20.11
CA VAL A 437 3.35 3.04 -21.08
C VAL A 437 4.30 1.94 -20.69
N ARG A 438 4.50 0.97 -21.57
CA ARG A 438 5.49 -0.10 -21.38
C ARG A 438 6.81 0.38 -21.93
N THR A 439 7.80 0.56 -21.07
CA THR A 439 9.16 0.93 -21.48
C THR A 439 10.05 -0.31 -21.49
N LYS A 440 11.25 -0.19 -22.07
CA LYS A 440 12.26 -1.25 -22.01
C LYS A 440 12.91 -1.38 -20.63
N ARG A 441 12.53 -0.53 -19.66
CA ARG A 441 13.11 -0.55 -18.32
C ARG A 441 12.74 -1.87 -17.65
N VAL A 442 13.76 -2.70 -17.45
CA VAL A 442 13.70 -3.86 -16.59
C VAL A 442 14.20 -3.41 -15.23
N TYR A 443 13.42 -3.69 -14.20
CA TYR A 443 13.79 -3.38 -12.84
C TYR A 443 14.25 -4.65 -12.15
N ASN A 444 15.27 -4.53 -11.31
CA ASN A 444 15.56 -5.50 -10.24
C ASN A 444 14.45 -5.37 -9.19
N ALA A 445 13.24 -5.71 -9.62
CA ALA A 445 12.06 -5.67 -8.80
C ALA A 445 12.27 -6.57 -7.60
N SER A 446 11.70 -6.13 -6.48
CA SER A 446 11.62 -6.93 -5.26
C SER A 446 11.21 -8.36 -5.64
N ILE A 447 12.08 -9.31 -5.28
CA ILE A 447 11.83 -10.74 -5.43
C ILE A 447 10.54 -11.05 -4.66
N PRO A 448 9.49 -11.61 -5.31
CA PRO A 448 8.25 -11.93 -4.64
C PRO A 448 8.47 -12.78 -3.40
N LYS A 449 7.76 -12.45 -2.31
CA LYS A 449 7.82 -13.23 -1.05
C LYS A 449 7.27 -14.65 -1.21
N ALA A 450 6.34 -14.84 -2.14
CA ALA A 450 5.81 -16.14 -2.54
C ALA A 450 6.38 -16.51 -3.91
N ALA A 451 7.03 -17.68 -4.00
CA ALA A 451 7.60 -18.19 -5.24
C ALA A 451 6.55 -18.19 -6.37
N PRO A 452 6.86 -17.61 -7.54
CA PRO A 452 6.04 -17.75 -8.75
C PRO A 452 5.89 -19.22 -9.16
N TRP A 453 4.95 -19.53 -10.07
CA TRP A 453 4.93 -20.83 -10.74
C TRP A 453 6.09 -20.94 -11.73
N ASP A 454 6.56 -22.15 -12.03
CA ASP A 454 7.84 -22.34 -12.73
C ASP A 454 7.83 -21.70 -14.12
N PHE A 455 6.75 -21.84 -14.89
CA PHE A 455 6.59 -21.19 -16.21
C PHE A 455 6.57 -19.64 -16.13
N MET A 456 6.34 -19.05 -14.95
CA MET A 456 6.35 -17.61 -14.74
C MET A 456 7.76 -17.05 -14.56
N ILE A 457 8.73 -17.93 -14.30
CA ILE A 457 10.11 -17.59 -14.00
C ILE A 457 10.91 -17.57 -15.30
N ASP A 458 11.69 -16.52 -15.48
CA ASP A 458 12.70 -16.44 -16.53
C ASP A 458 13.90 -17.31 -16.12
N GLY A 459 14.12 -18.40 -16.85
CA GLY A 459 15.12 -19.42 -16.51
C GLY A 459 16.54 -18.86 -16.47
N ASP A 460 16.89 -18.01 -17.45
CA ASP A 460 18.21 -17.38 -17.55
C ASP A 460 18.46 -16.44 -16.36
N TRP A 461 17.47 -15.62 -16.02
CA TRP A 461 17.55 -14.77 -14.83
C TRP A 461 17.70 -15.59 -13.55
N TYR A 462 16.94 -16.68 -13.40
CA TYR A 462 17.01 -17.53 -12.21
C TYR A 462 18.39 -18.17 -12.07
N ALA A 463 18.92 -18.79 -13.13
CA ALA A 463 20.24 -19.40 -13.14
C ALA A 463 21.35 -18.39 -12.78
N ALA A 464 21.25 -17.14 -13.26
CA ALA A 464 22.22 -16.10 -12.95
C ALA A 464 22.11 -15.53 -11.52
N ASN A 465 21.01 -15.76 -10.81
CA ASN A 465 20.72 -15.09 -9.54
C ASN A 465 20.49 -16.02 -8.34
N CYS A 466 20.21 -17.31 -8.55
CA CYS A 466 19.89 -18.26 -7.48
C CYS A 466 21.07 -18.55 -6.54
N GLU A 467 22.30 -18.49 -7.04
CA GLU A 467 23.51 -18.74 -6.25
C GLU A 467 24.04 -17.49 -5.53
N ARG A 468 23.48 -16.31 -5.80
CA ARG A 468 23.94 -15.06 -5.16
C ARG A 468 23.61 -15.12 -3.66
N PRO A 469 24.57 -14.82 -2.75
CA PRO A 469 24.35 -14.92 -1.31
C PRO A 469 23.10 -14.16 -0.82
N ASP A 470 22.85 -12.98 -1.38
CA ASP A 470 21.71 -12.13 -1.02
C ASP A 470 20.35 -12.73 -1.43
N ASN A 471 20.35 -13.60 -2.46
CA ASN A 471 19.14 -14.15 -3.05
C ASN A 471 18.90 -15.61 -2.69
N GLN A 472 19.93 -16.34 -2.27
CA GLN A 472 19.87 -17.79 -2.06
C GLN A 472 18.71 -18.20 -1.15
N PHE A 473 18.47 -17.44 -0.08
CA PHE A 473 17.34 -17.69 0.83
C PHE A 473 15.98 -17.37 0.20
N LEU A 474 15.89 -16.28 -0.59
CA LEU A 474 14.64 -15.82 -1.21
C LEU A 474 14.22 -16.68 -2.40
N LEU A 475 15.19 -17.32 -3.06
CA LEU A 475 15.01 -18.12 -4.26
C LEU A 475 15.03 -19.64 -3.98
N ALA A 476 15.24 -20.06 -2.74
CA ALA A 476 15.42 -21.47 -2.36
C ALA A 476 14.24 -22.39 -2.75
N ASP A 477 13.02 -21.84 -2.85
CA ASP A 477 11.82 -22.61 -3.21
C ASP A 477 11.32 -22.34 -4.63
N TRP A 478 12.04 -21.55 -5.43
CA TRP A 478 11.71 -21.32 -6.84
C TRP A 478 12.06 -22.56 -7.68
N MET A 479 11.30 -22.79 -8.76
CA MET A 479 11.45 -23.98 -9.62
C MET A 479 11.19 -25.32 -8.91
N THR A 480 10.53 -25.31 -7.74
CA THR A 480 10.22 -26.53 -6.96
C THR A 480 8.74 -26.93 -6.98
N TYR A 481 7.84 -26.03 -7.39
CA TYR A 481 6.40 -26.22 -7.24
C TYR A 481 5.73 -26.81 -8.50
N GLY A 482 6.45 -26.88 -9.61
CA GLY A 482 5.90 -27.23 -10.91
C GLY A 482 5.00 -26.13 -11.47
N ASN A 483 4.36 -26.45 -12.60
CA ASN A 483 3.32 -25.62 -13.18
C ASN A 483 1.94 -26.02 -12.64
N PRO A 484 0.98 -25.08 -12.56
CA PRO A 484 -0.39 -25.45 -12.24
C PRO A 484 -0.98 -26.30 -13.36
N GLU A 485 -1.92 -27.18 -12.98
CA GLU A 485 -2.68 -28.01 -13.94
C GLU A 485 -3.23 -27.16 -15.10
N GLY A 486 -3.04 -27.67 -16.33
CA GLY A 486 -3.38 -26.95 -17.57
C GLY A 486 -2.26 -26.07 -18.15
N TYR A 487 -1.18 -25.80 -17.41
CA TYR A 487 0.02 -25.13 -17.92
C TYR A 487 1.14 -26.14 -18.18
N LEU A 488 1.05 -26.86 -19.29
CA LEU A 488 2.20 -27.58 -19.82
C LEU A 488 3.16 -26.57 -20.46
N ASP A 489 4.46 -26.80 -20.33
CA ASP A 489 5.39 -26.09 -21.18
C ASP A 489 5.26 -26.66 -22.59
N PRO A 490 4.85 -25.84 -23.58
CA PRO A 490 4.80 -26.32 -24.96
C PRO A 490 6.20 -26.73 -25.43
N ASP A 491 7.26 -26.18 -24.83
CA ASP A 491 8.66 -26.53 -25.06
C ASP A 491 9.11 -27.78 -24.28
N ALA A 492 8.31 -28.27 -23.33
CA ALA A 492 8.46 -29.60 -22.77
C ALA A 492 7.80 -30.63 -23.70
N GLU A 493 7.98 -30.46 -25.02
CA GLU A 493 7.63 -31.48 -26.00
C GLU A 493 8.23 -32.79 -25.49
N VAL A 494 7.30 -33.70 -25.18
CA VAL A 494 7.50 -35.09 -24.88
C VAL A 494 8.71 -35.57 -25.68
N ASN A 495 9.84 -35.80 -25.01
CA ASN A 495 10.92 -36.57 -25.59
C ASN A 495 10.35 -37.99 -25.73
N PRO A 496 9.85 -38.38 -26.93
CA PRO A 496 9.06 -39.60 -27.06
C PRO A 496 9.94 -40.85 -26.92
N ASP A 497 11.26 -40.67 -26.81
CA ASP A 497 12.26 -41.73 -26.70
C ASP A 497 12.62 -42.08 -25.24
N ALA A 498 11.99 -41.45 -24.23
CA ALA A 498 12.27 -41.75 -22.82
C ALA A 498 11.45 -42.92 -22.24
N GLU A 499 10.54 -43.52 -22.99
CA GLU A 499 9.78 -44.73 -22.60
C GLU A 499 10.14 -45.95 -23.48
N ALA A 500 11.39 -46.44 -23.41
CA ALA A 500 11.74 -47.78 -23.94
C ALA A 500 13.07 -48.34 -23.40
N THR A 501 13.37 -48.23 -22.11
CA THR A 501 14.47 -49.01 -21.50
C THR A 501 14.08 -49.49 -20.12
N GLY A 502 13.16 -50.44 -20.08
CA GLY A 502 12.74 -51.05 -18.83
C GLY A 502 11.95 -52.33 -19.04
N GLU A 503 12.52 -53.31 -19.75
CA GLU A 503 12.17 -54.74 -19.58
C GLU A 503 13.14 -55.66 -20.36
N GLY A 504 13.69 -56.65 -19.66
CA GLY A 504 14.62 -57.69 -20.15
C GLY A 504 15.91 -57.74 -19.31
N ALA A 505 16.05 -58.47 -18.19
CA ALA A 505 15.93 -59.92 -18.04
C ALA A 505 16.49 -60.62 -19.30
N GLY A 506 17.64 -61.29 -19.33
CA GLY A 506 18.42 -62.05 -18.36
C GLY A 506 19.18 -63.12 -19.20
N GLU A 507 20.13 -63.79 -18.57
CA GLU A 507 20.88 -64.96 -19.10
C GLU A 507 21.94 -64.72 -20.18
N GLY A 508 23.16 -65.20 -19.86
CA GLY A 508 24.29 -65.24 -20.79
C GLY A 508 25.65 -65.24 -20.09
N ALA A 509 25.82 -66.06 -19.05
CA ALA A 509 27.14 -66.49 -18.61
C ALA A 509 27.59 -67.61 -19.54
N GLU A 510 28.75 -67.48 -20.21
CA GLU A 510 29.71 -68.56 -20.45
C GLU A 510 30.87 -68.11 -21.35
N GLY A 511 32.09 -68.45 -20.92
CA GLY A 511 33.32 -68.63 -21.71
C GLY A 511 33.92 -67.40 -22.40
N ASP A 512 35.22 -67.27 -22.60
CA ASP A 512 36.30 -68.20 -22.33
C ASP A 512 37.62 -67.43 -22.37
N ALA A 513 38.57 -67.88 -21.56
CA ALA A 513 39.89 -67.29 -21.40
C ALA A 513 40.91 -68.11 -22.21
N ALA A 514 41.50 -67.49 -23.23
CA ALA A 514 42.80 -67.82 -23.82
C ALA A 514 43.23 -66.55 -24.60
N GLY A 515 44.35 -65.87 -24.35
CA GLY A 515 45.63 -66.35 -23.86
C GLY A 515 46.42 -66.97 -25.02
N GLU A 516 47.09 -66.16 -25.84
CA GLU A 516 48.40 -66.51 -26.41
C GLU A 516 49.07 -65.37 -27.18
N ASP A 517 50.40 -65.39 -27.06
CA ASP A 517 51.44 -64.43 -27.43
C ASP A 517 51.78 -64.33 -28.94
N ALA A 518 52.57 -63.28 -29.24
CA ALA A 518 53.48 -63.10 -30.38
C ALA A 518 52.83 -62.92 -31.77
N ASN A 519 53.19 -61.94 -32.61
CA ASN A 519 54.52 -61.38 -32.89
C ASN A 519 54.38 -60.03 -33.62
#